data_AF-V9KDU8-F1
#
_entry.id   AF-V9KDU8-F1
#
_cell.length_a   1.000
_cell.length_b   1.000
_cell.length_c   1.000
_cell.angle_alpha   90.00
_cell.angle_beta   90.00
_cell.angle_gamma   90.00
#
_symmetry.space_group_name_H-M   'P 1'
#
loop_
_entity.id
_entity.type
_entity.pdbx_description
1 polymer ?
#
loop_
_entity_poly.entity_id
_entity_poly.type
_entity_poly.pdbx_seq_one_letter_code
_entity_poly.pdbx_strand_id
1 'polypeptide(L)'
;SGFTLDSAGPYCSDEDECTIRNPCSNTCHNAMGTYYCSCPKGLTISADGRTCQDINECALGGHTCHAGQDCENTIGSYRCVVRCGLGFRRTSEGLSCQDINECQESNPCQQRCLNIIGSYRCRCDPGYQLRGRRCMDINECRQNVCRLDQQCKNTRGGFKCIDLCPSGMTKAENGSCIDINECRDGTHQCRYNQVCENTRGSYRCVCPRGYRSQGVGRPCVDINECENKEICQHDCKNTPGSYQCLCPSGYRLMTNGKACHDVDECLEQNIHCGANRMCFNMRGSYQCIDTPCPPNYLRDPITGFCLKNCPSNDLECALSPYALEYKLVALPFGIAANQDLIRLVAYTQDGVMHPRTIFQVVDEDPGVPFAIRDEKLKGVVFTTRPLREPQTYRMKVRALSYSADGNIEYQTTFIVYIAVSAYPY
;
A
#
# COMPACT_ATOMS: atom_id res chain seq x y z
N SER A 1 70.02 -81.68 66.84
CA SER A 1 69.96 -80.24 66.56
C SER A 1 69.49 -79.56 67.82
N GLY A 2 70.27 -78.63 68.37
CA GLY A 2 70.04 -78.01 69.68
C GLY A 2 70.90 -78.61 70.80
N PHE A 3 71.85 -79.48 70.45
CA PHE A 3 72.79 -80.10 71.39
C PHE A 3 74.08 -80.46 70.66
N THR A 4 75.21 -80.08 71.23
CA THR A 4 76.55 -80.44 70.77
C THR A 4 77.16 -81.49 71.67
N LEU A 5 78.01 -82.34 71.10
CA LEU A 5 78.84 -83.22 71.91
C LEU A 5 79.80 -82.37 72.74
N ASP A 6 79.76 -82.52 74.06
CA ASP A 6 80.73 -81.90 74.93
C ASP A 6 82.11 -82.54 74.64
N SER A 7 83.10 -81.68 74.38
CA SER A 7 84.49 -82.07 74.18
C SER A 7 85.09 -82.89 75.34
N ALA A 8 84.44 -82.94 76.49
CA ALA A 8 84.87 -83.65 77.69
C ALA A 8 84.27 -85.05 77.92
N GLY A 9 83.37 -85.58 77.08
CA GLY A 9 82.81 -86.94 77.30
C GLY A 9 81.53 -87.28 76.52
N PRO A 10 80.84 -88.40 76.81
CA PRO A 10 79.65 -88.84 76.07
C PRO A 10 78.37 -88.04 76.39
N TYR A 11 78.51 -86.81 76.91
CA TYR A 11 77.42 -85.95 77.34
C TYR A 11 77.14 -84.89 76.27
N CYS A 12 75.86 -84.58 76.09
CA CYS A 12 75.45 -83.50 75.19
C CYS A 12 75.32 -82.19 76.00
N SER A 13 76.01 -81.13 75.56
CA SER A 13 75.78 -79.77 76.05
C SER A 13 74.74 -79.08 75.17
N ASP A 14 73.88 -78.28 75.78
CA ASP A 14 72.93 -77.43 75.06
C ASP A 14 73.66 -76.47 74.11
N GLU A 15 73.18 -76.36 72.86
CA GLU A 15 73.69 -75.38 71.91
C GLU A 15 72.97 -74.06 72.13
N ASP A 16 73.65 -73.01 72.60
CA ASP A 16 73.02 -71.69 72.70
C ASP A 16 72.81 -71.09 71.30
N GLU A 17 71.64 -71.33 70.70
CA GLU A 17 71.35 -70.89 69.36
C GLU A 17 71.24 -69.35 69.26
N CYS A 18 71.02 -68.67 70.40
CA CYS A 18 70.95 -67.22 70.47
C CYS A 18 72.31 -66.56 70.29
N THR A 19 73.39 -67.15 70.80
CA THR A 19 74.77 -66.65 70.59
C THR A 19 75.36 -67.11 69.27
N ILE A 20 74.97 -68.29 68.76
CA ILE A 20 75.53 -68.85 67.53
C ILE A 20 74.96 -68.19 66.27
N ARG A 21 73.62 -68.09 66.17
CA ARG A 21 72.94 -67.68 64.92
C ARG A 21 71.93 -66.54 65.10
N ASN A 22 71.55 -66.24 66.34
CA ASN A 22 70.47 -65.31 66.70
C ASN A 22 69.25 -65.41 65.76
N PRO A 23 68.53 -66.54 65.81
CA PRO A 23 67.45 -66.85 64.86
C PRO A 23 66.20 -65.98 65.02
N CYS A 24 66.13 -65.13 66.04
CA CYS A 24 64.98 -64.30 66.37
C CYS A 24 65.10 -62.90 65.77
N SER A 25 63.97 -62.32 65.34
CA SER A 25 63.94 -60.94 64.84
C SER A 25 64.12 -59.88 65.94
N ASN A 26 63.96 -60.25 67.22
CA ASN A 26 64.08 -59.32 68.34
C ASN A 26 64.86 -59.96 69.51
N THR A 27 64.19 -60.35 70.60
CA THR A 27 64.87 -60.99 71.75
C THR A 27 64.84 -62.50 71.62
N CYS A 28 66.02 -63.13 71.70
CA CYS A 28 66.19 -64.58 71.73
C CYS A 28 66.47 -65.05 73.17
N HIS A 29 65.79 -66.11 73.60
CA HIS A 29 66.02 -66.77 74.90
C HIS A 29 66.46 -68.20 74.64
N ASN A 30 67.61 -68.57 75.18
CA ASN A 30 68.09 -69.94 75.10
C ASN A 30 67.36 -70.82 76.12
N ALA A 31 66.98 -72.03 75.72
CA ALA A 31 66.41 -73.03 76.61
C ALA A 31 66.99 -74.42 76.28
N MET A 32 66.92 -75.35 77.24
CA MET A 32 67.55 -76.66 77.07
C MET A 32 66.93 -77.42 75.88
N GLY A 33 67.75 -77.66 74.85
CA GLY A 33 67.42 -78.35 73.61
C GLY A 33 66.66 -77.53 72.59
N THR A 34 66.42 -76.23 72.84
CA THR A 34 65.70 -75.32 71.94
C THR A 34 65.82 -73.87 72.39
N TYR A 35 65.72 -72.92 71.48
CA TYR A 35 65.51 -71.51 71.81
C TYR A 35 64.02 -71.12 71.71
N TYR A 36 63.64 -69.99 72.31
CA TYR A 36 62.37 -69.31 72.02
C TYR A 36 62.57 -67.81 71.87
N CYS A 37 61.79 -67.18 71.00
CA CYS A 37 61.84 -65.74 70.81
C CYS A 37 60.77 -65.03 71.63
N SER A 38 61.04 -63.81 72.08
CA SER A 38 60.02 -62.93 72.66
C SER A 38 60.01 -61.58 71.94
N CYS A 39 58.81 -61.02 71.79
CA CYS A 39 58.63 -59.72 71.14
C CYS A 39 58.44 -58.59 72.16
N PRO A 40 58.81 -57.34 71.81
CA PRO A 40 58.48 -56.17 72.61
C PRO A 40 56.97 -56.01 72.80
N LYS A 41 56.57 -55.24 73.80
CA LYS A 41 55.16 -54.91 74.03
C LYS A 41 54.55 -54.29 72.76
N GLY A 42 53.32 -54.70 72.43
CA GLY A 42 52.63 -54.30 71.20
C GLY A 42 52.89 -55.21 69.98
N LEU A 43 53.78 -56.21 70.10
CA LEU A 43 54.04 -57.19 69.06
C LEU A 43 53.84 -58.62 69.59
N THR A 44 53.39 -59.51 68.71
CA THR A 44 53.23 -60.95 68.97
C THR A 44 54.18 -61.76 68.10
N ILE A 45 54.52 -62.97 68.52
CA ILE A 45 55.34 -63.87 67.71
C ILE A 45 54.52 -64.42 66.54
N SER A 46 55.09 -64.36 65.34
CA SER A 46 54.45 -64.89 64.13
C SER A 46 54.44 -66.43 64.14
N ALA A 47 53.71 -67.03 63.20
CA ALA A 47 53.54 -68.49 63.09
C ALA A 47 54.87 -69.24 62.84
N ASP A 48 55.91 -68.54 62.39
CA ASP A 48 57.25 -69.07 62.20
C ASP A 48 58.06 -69.22 63.51
N GLY A 49 57.53 -68.73 64.63
CA GLY A 49 58.20 -68.76 65.93
C GLY A 49 59.47 -67.90 66.01
N ARG A 50 59.68 -66.97 65.07
CA ARG A 50 60.95 -66.21 64.93
C ARG A 50 60.75 -64.72 64.67
N THR A 51 59.73 -64.34 63.90
CA THR A 51 59.47 -62.94 63.55
C THR A 51 58.43 -62.33 64.46
N CYS A 52 58.60 -61.03 64.75
CA CYS A 52 57.61 -60.28 65.50
C CYS A 52 56.62 -59.64 64.53
N GLN A 53 55.35 -59.96 64.71
CA GLN A 53 54.24 -59.36 64.00
C GLN A 53 53.55 -58.36 64.91
N ASP A 54 53.22 -57.21 64.36
CA ASP A 54 52.47 -56.18 65.05
C ASP A 54 51.09 -56.68 65.51
N ILE A 55 50.69 -56.33 66.74
CA ILE A 55 49.36 -56.63 67.26
C ILE A 55 48.43 -55.55 66.74
N ASN A 56 47.49 -55.92 65.88
CA ASN A 56 46.52 -54.94 65.39
C ASN A 56 45.44 -54.65 66.45
N GLU A 57 45.68 -53.65 67.31
CA GLU A 57 44.74 -53.32 68.40
C GLU A 57 43.39 -52.82 67.87
N CYS A 58 43.36 -52.27 66.65
CA CYS A 58 42.15 -51.81 65.97
C CYS A 58 41.25 -52.97 65.50
N ALA A 59 41.84 -54.07 65.02
CA ALA A 59 41.08 -55.25 64.58
C ALA A 59 40.62 -56.12 65.76
N LEU A 60 41.41 -56.14 66.84
CA LEU A 60 41.15 -56.94 68.04
C LEU A 60 40.28 -56.21 69.07
N GLY A 61 39.96 -54.93 68.86
CA GLY A 61 39.16 -54.12 69.79
C GLY A 61 39.89 -53.78 71.09
N GLY A 62 41.23 -53.82 71.10
CA GLY A 62 42.08 -53.58 72.26
C GLY A 62 42.51 -52.12 72.47
N HIS A 63 41.84 -51.17 71.82
CA HIS A 63 42.17 -49.74 71.85
C HIS A 63 41.29 -48.95 72.81
N THR A 64 41.79 -47.84 73.36
CA THR A 64 41.04 -46.94 74.26
C THR A 64 40.48 -45.69 73.56
N CYS A 65 40.46 -45.67 72.22
CA CYS A 65 39.93 -44.54 71.46
C CYS A 65 38.49 -44.17 71.83
N HIS A 66 38.23 -42.88 72.00
CA HIS A 66 36.92 -42.35 72.41
C HIS A 66 35.90 -42.39 71.28
N ALA A 67 34.60 -42.30 71.63
CA ALA A 67 33.52 -42.18 70.67
C ALA A 67 33.72 -40.94 69.76
N GLY A 68 33.88 -41.15 68.45
CA GLY A 68 34.21 -40.12 67.47
C GLY A 68 35.67 -40.12 66.98
N GLN A 69 36.48 -41.09 67.41
CA GLN A 69 37.82 -41.33 66.90
C GLN A 69 37.88 -42.67 66.14
N ASP A 70 38.72 -42.70 65.10
CA ASP A 70 39.08 -43.93 64.40
C ASP A 70 40.44 -44.42 64.91
N CYS A 71 40.56 -45.74 65.08
CA CYS A 71 41.81 -46.36 65.46
C CYS A 71 42.69 -46.55 64.22
N GLU A 72 43.89 -46.00 64.25
CA GLU A 72 44.91 -46.25 63.24
C GLU A 72 46.04 -47.09 63.86
N ASN A 73 46.20 -48.29 63.31
CA ASN A 73 47.22 -49.23 63.76
C ASN A 73 48.61 -48.77 63.32
N THR A 74 49.56 -48.73 64.24
CA THR A 74 50.96 -48.38 63.97
C THR A 74 51.87 -49.52 64.45
N ILE A 75 53.11 -49.60 63.97
CA ILE A 75 53.97 -50.72 64.39
C ILE A 75 54.34 -50.56 65.86
N GLY A 76 53.93 -51.52 66.69
CA GLY A 76 54.16 -51.61 68.14
C GLY A 76 53.17 -50.81 69.00
N SER A 77 52.15 -50.16 68.41
CA SER A 77 51.15 -49.36 69.12
C SER A 77 49.98 -49.01 68.20
N TYR A 78 48.94 -48.38 68.73
CA TYR A 78 47.93 -47.69 67.94
C TYR A 78 47.92 -46.19 68.25
N ARG A 79 47.29 -45.40 67.38
CA ARG A 79 46.91 -44.01 67.67
C ARG A 79 45.45 -43.78 67.34
N CYS A 80 44.82 -42.93 68.13
CA CYS A 80 43.43 -42.52 67.92
C CYS A 80 43.41 -41.21 67.14
N VAL A 81 42.88 -41.25 65.93
CA VAL A 81 42.74 -40.09 65.05
C VAL A 81 41.29 -39.64 64.99
N VAL A 82 41.04 -38.37 64.72
CA VAL A 82 39.67 -37.86 64.66
C VAL A 82 38.93 -38.46 63.44
N ARG A 83 37.68 -38.87 63.64
CA ARG A 83 36.79 -39.27 62.55
C ARG A 83 36.21 -38.00 61.91
N CYS A 84 36.55 -37.76 60.63
CA CYS A 84 35.99 -36.65 59.88
C CYS A 84 34.69 -37.05 59.16
N GLY A 85 33.70 -36.16 59.18
CA GLY A 85 32.47 -36.34 58.40
C GLY A 85 32.69 -36.15 56.90
N LEU A 86 31.67 -36.45 56.09
CA LEU A 86 31.69 -36.18 54.65
C LEU A 86 31.97 -34.69 54.38
N GLY A 87 32.81 -34.40 53.38
CA GLY A 87 33.23 -33.03 53.03
C GLY A 87 34.43 -32.52 53.82
N PHE A 88 35.01 -33.34 54.71
CA PHE A 88 36.20 -32.96 55.48
C PHE A 88 37.35 -33.96 55.30
N ARG A 89 38.56 -33.43 55.32
CA ARG A 89 39.82 -34.16 55.26
C ARG A 89 40.54 -34.07 56.60
N ARG A 90 41.17 -35.17 57.03
CA ARG A 90 42.06 -35.17 58.19
C ARG A 90 43.31 -34.35 57.91
N THR A 91 43.73 -33.54 58.89
CA THR A 91 45.03 -32.85 58.87
C THR A 91 46.18 -33.85 58.98
N SER A 92 47.40 -33.44 58.62
CA SER A 92 48.60 -34.29 58.67
C SER A 92 48.90 -34.85 60.07
N GLU A 93 48.44 -34.15 61.11
CA GLU A 93 48.60 -34.55 62.51
C GLU A 93 47.50 -35.50 62.99
N GLY A 94 46.40 -35.65 62.23
CA GLY A 94 45.29 -36.55 62.58
C GLY A 94 44.39 -36.06 63.71
N LEU A 95 44.57 -34.82 64.17
CA LEU A 95 43.88 -34.24 65.34
C LEU A 95 42.70 -33.33 64.97
N SER A 96 42.61 -32.86 63.73
CA SER A 96 41.57 -31.94 63.28
C SER A 96 41.08 -32.26 61.87
N CYS A 97 39.87 -31.79 61.57
CA CYS A 97 39.25 -31.91 60.26
C CYS A 97 39.29 -30.57 59.55
N GLN A 98 39.83 -30.55 58.34
CA GLN A 98 39.82 -29.40 57.46
C GLN A 98 38.75 -29.59 56.39
N ASP A 99 38.02 -28.51 56.11
CA ASP A 99 37.06 -28.47 55.01
C ASP A 99 37.75 -28.77 53.66
N ILE A 100 37.16 -29.65 52.86
CA ILE A 100 37.64 -29.93 51.51
C ILE A 100 37.04 -28.86 50.61
N ASN A 101 37.87 -28.07 49.92
CA ASN A 101 37.36 -27.08 48.98
C ASN A 101 37.07 -27.75 47.64
N GLU A 102 35.87 -28.32 47.48
CA GLU A 102 35.53 -29.07 46.26
C GLU A 102 35.50 -28.19 45.02
N CYS A 103 35.30 -26.87 45.18
CA CYS A 103 35.35 -25.91 44.09
C CYS A 103 36.75 -25.72 43.52
N GLN A 104 37.82 -25.93 44.29
CA GLN A 104 39.19 -25.88 43.79
C GLN A 104 39.67 -27.24 43.30
N GLU A 105 39.30 -28.30 44.02
CA GLU A 105 39.85 -29.64 43.77
C GLU A 105 39.13 -30.39 42.64
N SER A 106 37.80 -30.26 42.54
CA SER A 106 36.98 -31.08 41.63
C SER A 106 36.21 -30.27 40.59
N ASN A 107 36.03 -28.95 40.80
CA ASN A 107 35.17 -28.09 39.97
C ASN A 107 33.81 -28.74 39.61
N PRO A 108 33.01 -29.17 40.60
CA PRO A 108 31.82 -30.00 40.37
C PRO A 108 30.63 -29.26 39.74
N CYS A 109 30.68 -27.93 39.62
CA CYS A 109 29.60 -27.09 39.10
C CYS A 109 29.87 -26.63 37.66
N GLN A 110 28.82 -26.51 36.86
CA GLN A 110 28.95 -26.05 35.47
C GLN A 110 29.37 -24.58 35.32
N GLN A 111 28.91 -23.68 36.21
CA GLN A 111 29.16 -22.23 36.11
C GLN A 111 29.84 -21.69 37.38
N ARG A 112 29.08 -21.39 38.44
CA ARG A 112 29.64 -20.85 39.70
C ARG A 112 29.60 -21.91 40.80
N CYS A 113 30.73 -22.16 41.43
CA CYS A 113 30.85 -22.99 42.63
C CYS A 113 31.13 -22.11 43.84
N LEU A 114 30.42 -22.33 44.94
CA LEU A 114 30.66 -21.67 46.21
C LEU A 114 30.95 -22.71 47.27
N ASN A 115 32.16 -22.67 47.81
CA ASN A 115 32.58 -23.54 48.91
C ASN A 115 31.86 -23.12 50.20
N ILE A 116 31.34 -24.08 50.95
CA ILE A 116 30.74 -23.88 52.27
C ILE A 116 31.33 -24.91 53.23
N ILE A 117 31.33 -24.62 54.53
CA ILE A 117 31.93 -25.57 55.48
C ILE A 117 31.16 -26.90 55.44
N GLY A 118 31.87 -27.98 55.11
CA GLY A 118 31.40 -29.35 54.96
C GLY A 118 30.75 -29.69 53.61
N SER A 119 30.67 -28.75 52.65
CA SER A 119 30.08 -29.00 51.34
C SER A 119 30.33 -27.87 50.32
N TYR A 120 29.61 -27.88 49.21
CA TYR A 120 29.60 -26.78 48.25
C TYR A 120 28.19 -26.56 47.71
N ARG A 121 27.93 -25.35 47.21
CA ARG A 121 26.70 -25.03 46.48
C ARG A 121 27.01 -24.50 45.10
N CYS A 122 26.31 -25.02 44.10
CA CYS A 122 26.38 -24.50 42.74
C CYS A 122 25.42 -23.32 42.58
N ARG A 123 25.83 -22.32 41.79
CA ARG A 123 24.98 -21.21 41.32
C ARG A 123 25.16 -21.04 39.83
N CYS A 124 24.12 -20.53 39.19
CA CYS A 124 24.15 -20.16 37.79
C CYS A 124 24.27 -18.64 37.64
N ASP A 125 24.81 -18.23 36.49
CA ASP A 125 24.81 -16.85 36.03
C ASP A 125 23.37 -16.37 35.78
N PRO A 126 23.13 -15.04 35.76
CA PRO A 126 21.83 -14.49 35.38
C PRO A 126 21.34 -15.04 34.03
N GLY A 127 20.04 -15.32 33.92
CA GLY A 127 19.44 -15.95 32.73
C GLY A 127 19.48 -17.49 32.74
N TYR A 128 20.01 -18.12 33.79
CA TYR A 128 20.07 -19.57 33.93
C TYR A 128 19.40 -20.08 35.21
N GLN A 129 18.73 -21.23 35.12
CA GLN A 129 18.14 -21.94 36.24
C GLN A 129 18.96 -23.18 36.60
N LEU A 130 19.24 -23.35 37.89
CA LEU A 130 19.95 -24.52 38.39
C LEU A 130 18.99 -25.74 38.43
N ARG A 131 19.34 -26.80 37.69
CA ARG A 131 18.69 -28.12 37.80
C ARG A 131 19.75 -29.17 38.12
N GLY A 132 19.76 -29.60 39.38
CA GLY A 132 20.85 -30.45 39.91
C GLY A 132 22.17 -29.69 39.91
N ARG A 133 23.18 -30.20 39.18
CA ARG A 133 24.51 -29.57 39.04
C ARG A 133 24.72 -28.83 37.72
N ARG A 134 23.68 -28.72 36.89
CA ARG A 134 23.73 -28.09 35.57
C ARG A 134 22.89 -26.82 35.54
N CYS A 135 23.39 -25.84 34.80
CA CYS A 135 22.73 -24.57 34.57
C CYS A 135 22.04 -24.61 33.23
N MET A 136 20.71 -24.62 33.27
CA MET A 136 19.87 -24.63 32.09
C MET A 136 19.42 -23.21 31.76
N ASP A 137 19.51 -22.86 30.49
CA ASP A 137 19.06 -21.58 29.96
C ASP A 137 17.58 -21.38 30.27
N ILE A 138 17.22 -20.23 30.83
CA ILE A 138 15.82 -19.85 31.00
C ILE A 138 15.30 -19.48 29.62
N ASN A 139 14.06 -19.89 29.32
CA ASN A 139 13.41 -19.50 28.07
C ASN A 139 12.44 -18.36 28.34
N GLU A 140 12.95 -17.13 28.28
CA GLU A 140 12.16 -15.93 28.52
C GLU A 140 11.06 -15.75 27.47
N CYS A 141 11.21 -16.32 26.26
CA CYS A 141 10.18 -16.24 25.23
C CYS A 141 8.84 -16.91 25.62
N ARG A 142 8.80 -17.73 26.67
CA ARG A 142 7.54 -18.29 27.20
C ARG A 142 6.74 -17.34 28.08
N GLN A 143 7.29 -16.16 28.40
CA GLN A 143 6.70 -15.19 29.32
C GLN A 143 6.19 -13.92 28.62
N ASN A 144 5.94 -13.95 27.30
CA ASN A 144 5.43 -12.81 26.51
C ASN A 144 6.23 -11.51 26.69
N VAL A 145 7.56 -11.62 26.69
CA VAL A 145 8.48 -10.51 27.01
C VAL A 145 8.71 -9.57 25.81
N CYS A 146 8.41 -10.03 24.59
CA CYS A 146 8.46 -9.22 23.37
C CYS A 146 7.09 -8.62 23.04
N ARG A 147 7.08 -7.56 22.22
CA ARG A 147 5.83 -6.99 21.68
C ARG A 147 5.13 -7.99 20.74
N LEU A 148 3.82 -7.78 20.52
CA LEU A 148 3.01 -8.66 19.67
C LEU A 148 3.52 -8.77 18.21
N ASP A 149 4.24 -7.76 17.73
CA ASP A 149 4.81 -7.62 16.38
C ASP A 149 6.27 -8.12 16.27
N GLN A 150 6.79 -8.77 17.31
CA GLN A 150 8.17 -9.24 17.36
C GLN A 150 8.25 -10.75 17.56
N GLN A 151 9.15 -11.42 16.83
CA GLN A 151 9.49 -12.81 17.07
C GLN A 151 10.52 -12.90 18.20
N CYS A 152 10.16 -13.55 19.30
CA CYS A 152 11.12 -13.84 20.36
C CYS A 152 12.03 -15.01 19.97
N LYS A 153 13.35 -14.80 20.05
CA LYS A 153 14.38 -15.82 19.90
C LYS A 153 15.14 -15.97 21.20
N ASN A 154 15.10 -17.17 21.78
CA ASN A 154 15.89 -17.49 22.97
C ASN A 154 17.39 -17.55 22.62
N THR A 155 18.22 -17.00 23.48
CA THR A 155 19.67 -17.02 23.36
C THR A 155 20.29 -17.52 24.66
N ARG A 156 21.54 -17.98 24.63
CA ARG A 156 22.22 -18.41 25.85
C ARG A 156 22.36 -17.24 26.83
N GLY A 157 21.70 -17.30 27.97
CA GLY A 157 21.71 -16.30 29.05
C GLY A 157 20.72 -15.16 28.88
N GLY A 158 19.78 -15.24 27.94
CA GLY A 158 18.74 -14.22 27.74
C GLY A 158 17.99 -14.37 26.42
N PHE A 159 17.36 -13.32 25.91
CA PHE A 159 16.53 -13.39 24.70
C PHE A 159 16.75 -12.20 23.78
N LYS A 160 16.39 -12.36 22.50
CA LYS A 160 16.32 -11.29 21.51
C LYS A 160 14.93 -11.22 20.91
N CYS A 161 14.32 -10.04 20.94
CA CYS A 161 13.12 -9.75 20.16
C CYS A 161 13.56 -9.31 18.76
N ILE A 162 13.11 -10.03 17.73
CA ILE A 162 13.40 -9.76 16.34
C ILE A 162 12.16 -9.11 15.75
N ASP A 163 12.29 -7.87 15.28
CA ASP A 163 11.21 -7.20 14.56
C ASP A 163 10.86 -8.02 13.31
N LEU A 164 9.62 -8.50 13.24
CA LEU A 164 9.08 -9.04 12.02
C LEU A 164 8.56 -7.86 11.21
N CYS A 165 9.06 -7.68 9.99
CA CYS A 165 8.39 -6.74 9.10
C CYS A 165 6.97 -7.26 8.81
N PRO A 166 5.96 -6.37 8.77
CA PRO A 166 4.60 -6.75 8.38
C PRO A 166 4.61 -7.50 7.04
N SER A 167 3.61 -8.35 6.81
CA SER A 167 3.43 -9.04 5.52
C SER A 167 3.49 -8.05 4.35
N GLY A 168 4.21 -8.42 3.28
CA GLY A 168 4.45 -7.54 2.13
C GLY A 168 5.60 -6.54 2.29
N MET A 169 6.39 -6.65 3.37
CA MET A 169 7.54 -5.78 3.61
C MET A 169 8.81 -6.60 3.89
N THR A 170 9.96 -6.03 3.57
CA THR A 170 11.29 -6.62 3.82
C THR A 170 12.17 -5.69 4.65
N LYS A 171 13.22 -6.23 5.28
CA LYS A 171 14.11 -5.48 6.17
C LYS A 171 15.26 -4.87 5.38
N ALA A 172 15.41 -3.55 5.44
CA ALA A 172 16.56 -2.83 4.90
C ALA A 172 17.80 -2.97 5.81
N GLU A 173 18.98 -2.59 5.29
CA GLU A 173 20.26 -2.69 6.02
C GLU A 173 20.27 -1.90 7.34
N ASN A 174 19.55 -0.78 7.40
CA ASN A 174 19.38 0.04 8.60
C ASN A 174 18.37 -0.55 9.61
N GLY A 175 17.80 -1.71 9.33
CA GLY A 175 16.79 -2.37 10.14
C GLY A 175 15.36 -1.85 9.98
N SER A 176 15.11 -0.87 9.09
CA SER A 176 13.75 -0.40 8.80
C SER A 176 13.01 -1.34 7.86
N CYS A 177 11.68 -1.41 7.99
CA CYS A 177 10.85 -2.16 7.06
C CYS A 177 10.53 -1.32 5.82
N ILE A 178 11.01 -1.81 4.68
CA ILE A 178 10.74 -1.27 3.36
C ILE A 178 9.70 -2.13 2.65
N ASP A 179 8.89 -1.48 1.84
CA ASP A 179 7.83 -2.10 1.08
C ASP A 179 8.40 -3.00 -0.04
N ILE A 180 7.80 -4.17 -0.25
CA ILE A 180 8.08 -5.00 -1.44
C ILE A 180 7.22 -4.45 -2.57
N ASN A 181 7.82 -4.17 -3.73
CA ASN A 181 7.06 -3.64 -4.85
C ASN A 181 6.67 -4.77 -5.80
N GLU A 182 5.51 -5.40 -5.57
CA GLU A 182 5.09 -6.56 -6.35
C GLU A 182 4.82 -6.22 -7.84
N CYS A 183 4.49 -4.96 -8.12
CA CYS A 183 4.28 -4.47 -9.49
C CYS A 183 5.60 -4.39 -10.29
N ARG A 184 6.69 -3.98 -9.64
CA ARG A 184 8.01 -3.93 -10.27
C ARG A 184 8.67 -5.31 -10.31
N ASP A 185 8.47 -6.10 -9.27
CA ASP A 185 9.11 -7.41 -9.11
C ASP A 185 8.39 -8.50 -9.92
N GLY A 186 7.21 -8.21 -10.49
CA GLY A 186 6.44 -9.12 -11.35
C GLY A 186 5.77 -10.27 -10.58
N THR A 187 5.67 -10.17 -9.26
CA THR A 187 5.08 -11.19 -8.37
C THR A 187 3.58 -10.98 -8.14
N HIS A 188 3.00 -9.90 -8.68
CA HIS A 188 1.59 -9.58 -8.58
C HIS A 188 0.69 -10.59 -9.32
N GLN A 189 -0.54 -10.79 -8.83
CA GLN A 189 -1.52 -11.70 -9.42
C GLN A 189 -2.56 -10.98 -10.30
N CYS A 190 -2.28 -9.75 -10.74
CA CYS A 190 -3.15 -9.01 -11.64
C CYS A 190 -3.35 -9.75 -12.98
N ARG A 191 -4.58 -9.69 -13.52
CA ARG A 191 -4.92 -10.27 -14.83
C ARG A 191 -4.37 -9.45 -15.99
N TYR A 192 -4.36 -10.04 -17.18
CA TYR A 192 -3.75 -9.48 -18.40
C TYR A 192 -4.25 -8.07 -18.79
N ASN A 193 -5.45 -7.66 -18.37
CA ASN A 193 -6.04 -6.35 -18.66
C ASN A 193 -6.26 -5.49 -17.40
N GLN A 194 -5.54 -5.78 -16.32
CA GLN A 194 -5.52 -5.00 -15.09
C GLN A 194 -4.19 -4.27 -14.95
N VAL A 195 -4.23 -3.08 -14.34
CA VAL A 195 -3.05 -2.30 -13.98
C VAL A 195 -2.70 -2.59 -12.52
N CYS A 196 -1.44 -2.92 -12.27
CA CYS A 196 -0.92 -3.11 -10.92
C CYS A 196 -0.57 -1.75 -10.31
N GLU A 197 -1.13 -1.45 -9.13
CA GLU A 197 -0.75 -0.30 -8.31
C GLU A 197 -0.16 -0.80 -6.98
N ASN A 198 1.10 -0.45 -6.74
CA ASN A 198 1.80 -0.84 -5.52
C ASN A 198 1.29 -0.03 -4.32
N THR A 199 1.12 -0.67 -3.17
CA THR A 199 0.67 -0.04 -1.93
C THR A 199 1.59 -0.46 -0.77
N ARG A 200 1.61 0.28 0.33
CA ARG A 200 2.48 -0.10 1.45
C ARG A 200 2.00 -1.41 2.09
N GLY A 201 2.79 -2.47 1.99
CA GLY A 201 2.55 -3.83 2.50
C GLY A 201 1.73 -4.73 1.57
N SER A 202 1.39 -4.30 0.35
CA SER A 202 0.57 -5.06 -0.60
C SER A 202 0.52 -4.39 -1.98
N TYR A 203 -0.28 -4.92 -2.90
CA TYR A 203 -0.63 -4.28 -4.16
C TYR A 203 -2.13 -4.37 -4.41
N ARG A 204 -2.63 -3.53 -5.33
CA ARG A 204 -4.00 -3.63 -5.83
C ARG A 204 -4.01 -3.67 -7.36
N CYS A 205 -4.91 -4.49 -7.89
CA CYS A 205 -5.14 -4.59 -9.32
C CYS A 205 -6.38 -3.76 -9.68
N VAL A 206 -6.18 -2.70 -10.46
CA VAL A 206 -7.25 -1.78 -10.86
C VAL A 206 -7.54 -1.92 -12.35
N CYS A 207 -8.78 -1.64 -12.72
CA CYS A 207 -9.14 -1.57 -14.14
C CYS A 207 -8.73 -0.22 -14.71
N PRO A 208 -8.27 -0.18 -15.98
CA PRO A 208 -8.08 1.07 -16.70
C PRO A 208 -9.36 1.91 -16.73
N ARG A 209 -9.23 3.22 -16.97
CA ARG A 209 -10.40 4.10 -17.16
C ARG A 209 -11.28 3.60 -18.31
N GLY A 210 -12.60 3.69 -18.15
CA GLY A 210 -13.58 3.13 -19.09
C GLY A 210 -13.86 1.64 -18.91
N TYR A 211 -13.22 0.98 -17.94
CA TYR A 211 -13.47 -0.43 -17.63
C TYR A 211 -13.90 -0.62 -16.18
N ARG A 212 -14.76 -1.61 -15.95
CA ARG A 212 -15.22 -2.02 -14.62
C ARG A 212 -14.71 -3.40 -14.24
N SER A 213 -14.49 -3.60 -12.94
CA SER A 213 -14.14 -4.91 -12.41
C SER A 213 -15.38 -5.79 -12.25
N GLN A 214 -15.23 -7.09 -12.50
CA GLN A 214 -16.28 -8.09 -12.25
C GLN A 214 -16.06 -8.87 -10.94
N GLY A 215 -15.18 -8.38 -10.06
CA GLY A 215 -14.73 -9.06 -8.85
C GLY A 215 -13.27 -9.52 -8.91
N VAL A 216 -12.80 -10.09 -7.80
CA VAL A 216 -11.39 -10.51 -7.61
C VAL A 216 -11.04 -11.64 -8.59
N GLY A 217 -9.93 -11.48 -9.33
CA GLY A 217 -9.40 -12.51 -10.24
C GLY A 217 -10.11 -12.63 -11.60
N ARG A 218 -11.05 -11.74 -11.93
CA ARG A 218 -11.71 -11.65 -13.25
C ARG A 218 -11.14 -10.50 -14.09
N PRO A 219 -11.12 -10.64 -15.43
CA PRO A 219 -10.65 -9.57 -16.30
C PRO A 219 -11.58 -8.34 -16.23
N CYS A 220 -11.03 -7.18 -16.53
CA CYS A 220 -11.81 -5.96 -16.67
C CYS A 220 -12.74 -6.05 -17.89
N VAL A 221 -13.96 -5.54 -17.75
CA VAL A 221 -14.91 -5.45 -18.86
C VAL A 221 -15.18 -3.99 -19.17
N ASP A 222 -15.34 -3.73 -20.46
CA ASP A 222 -15.66 -2.42 -20.98
C ASP A 222 -16.97 -1.90 -20.36
N ILE A 223 -16.99 -0.63 -19.98
CA ILE A 223 -18.21 0.04 -19.54
C ILE A 223 -18.91 0.53 -20.78
N ASN A 224 -20.12 0.05 -21.03
CA ASN A 224 -20.90 0.56 -22.15
C ASN A 224 -21.60 1.86 -21.75
N GLU A 225 -20.96 3.00 -21.99
CA GLU A 225 -21.56 4.29 -21.63
C GLU A 225 -22.85 4.57 -22.42
N CYS A 226 -23.01 4.00 -23.62
CA CYS A 226 -24.21 4.19 -24.44
C CYS A 226 -25.47 3.54 -23.87
N GLU A 227 -25.38 2.74 -22.80
CA GLU A 227 -26.58 2.30 -22.06
C GLU A 227 -27.29 3.49 -21.38
N ASN A 228 -26.57 4.57 -21.09
CA ASN A 228 -27.15 5.81 -20.60
C ASN A 228 -27.44 6.80 -21.76
N LYS A 229 -28.73 6.99 -22.05
CA LYS A 229 -29.20 7.88 -23.13
C LYS A 229 -28.91 9.36 -22.90
N GLU A 230 -28.56 9.79 -21.69
CA GLU A 230 -28.27 11.20 -21.38
C GLU A 230 -26.84 11.63 -21.73
N ILE A 231 -26.00 10.69 -22.19
CA ILE A 231 -24.58 10.94 -22.43
C ILE A 231 -24.32 11.67 -23.76
N CYS A 232 -25.06 11.33 -24.81
CA CYS A 232 -24.97 11.94 -26.13
C CYS A 232 -26.28 12.64 -26.49
N GLN A 233 -26.22 13.77 -27.21
CA GLN A 233 -27.44 14.44 -27.70
C GLN A 233 -28.18 13.60 -28.75
N HIS A 234 -27.44 12.85 -29.57
CA HIS A 234 -27.95 11.99 -30.64
C HIS A 234 -27.38 10.57 -30.51
N ASP A 235 -26.81 10.02 -31.58
CA ASP A 235 -26.36 8.64 -31.63
C ASP A 235 -25.09 8.44 -30.78
N CYS A 236 -25.00 7.28 -30.12
CA CYS A 236 -23.85 6.89 -29.31
C CYS A 236 -23.27 5.58 -29.82
N LYS A 237 -21.95 5.54 -30.01
CA LYS A 237 -21.21 4.35 -30.37
C LYS A 237 -20.22 4.00 -29.26
N ASN A 238 -20.43 2.85 -28.65
CA ASN A 238 -19.53 2.34 -27.62
C ASN A 238 -18.21 1.86 -28.24
N THR A 239 -17.09 2.13 -27.57
CA THR A 239 -15.74 1.74 -28.01
C THR A 239 -14.95 1.15 -26.84
N PRO A 240 -13.94 0.29 -27.05
CA PRO A 240 -13.16 -0.22 -25.92
C PRO A 240 -12.48 0.90 -25.12
N GLY A 241 -12.90 1.09 -23.87
CA GLY A 241 -12.41 2.08 -22.90
C GLY A 241 -13.06 3.47 -23.00
N SER A 242 -14.02 3.67 -23.90
CA SER A 242 -14.68 4.98 -24.10
C SER A 242 -15.93 4.89 -24.99
N TYR A 243 -16.48 6.03 -25.36
CA TYR A 243 -17.60 6.12 -26.30
C TYR A 243 -17.40 7.31 -27.24
N GLN A 244 -18.10 7.28 -28.37
CA GLN A 244 -18.14 8.38 -29.33
C GLN A 244 -19.59 8.75 -29.62
N CYS A 245 -19.91 10.03 -29.43
CA CYS A 245 -21.18 10.58 -29.88
C CYS A 245 -21.09 10.93 -31.37
N LEU A 246 -22.14 10.59 -32.12
CA LEU A 246 -22.25 10.83 -33.55
C LEU A 246 -23.40 11.81 -33.81
N CYS A 247 -23.13 12.77 -34.69
CA CYS A 247 -24.13 13.74 -35.12
C CYS A 247 -24.78 13.29 -36.44
N PRO A 248 -26.08 13.58 -36.63
CA PRO A 248 -26.74 13.38 -37.91
C PRO A 248 -26.13 14.27 -39.01
N SER A 249 -26.46 13.99 -40.27
CA SER A 249 -26.01 14.81 -41.41
C SER A 249 -26.47 16.26 -41.27
N GLY A 250 -25.61 17.21 -41.67
CA GLY A 250 -25.85 18.65 -41.47
C GLY A 250 -25.43 19.18 -40.10
N TYR A 251 -24.92 18.31 -39.21
CA TYR A 251 -24.46 18.70 -37.88
C TYR A 251 -23.00 18.30 -37.63
N ARG A 252 -22.31 19.09 -36.81
CA ARG A 252 -20.94 18.82 -36.34
C ARG A 252 -20.89 18.65 -34.83
N LEU A 253 -20.01 17.76 -34.37
CA LEU A 253 -19.82 17.52 -32.95
C LEU A 253 -19.12 18.73 -32.30
N MET A 254 -19.69 19.24 -31.21
CA MET A 254 -19.12 20.34 -30.45
C MET A 254 -17.86 19.90 -29.68
N THR A 255 -17.09 20.88 -29.18
CA THR A 255 -15.86 20.65 -28.39
C THR A 255 -16.08 19.83 -27.12
N ASN A 256 -17.30 19.79 -26.60
CA ASN A 256 -17.67 18.94 -25.46
C ASN A 256 -17.79 17.45 -25.81
N GLY A 257 -17.70 17.09 -27.10
CA GLY A 257 -17.79 15.71 -27.58
C GLY A 257 -19.17 15.06 -27.44
N LYS A 258 -20.21 15.84 -27.09
CA LYS A 258 -21.54 15.31 -26.73
C LYS A 258 -22.70 15.99 -27.45
N ALA A 259 -22.59 17.28 -27.70
CA ALA A 259 -23.63 18.09 -28.34
C ALA A 259 -23.34 18.26 -29.83
N CYS A 260 -24.39 18.43 -30.61
CA CYS A 260 -24.32 18.63 -32.06
C CYS A 260 -24.73 20.06 -32.40
N HIS A 261 -23.88 20.74 -33.17
CA HIS A 261 -24.11 22.08 -33.67
C HIS A 261 -24.44 22.02 -35.16
N ASP A 262 -25.46 22.76 -35.56
CA ASP A 262 -25.90 22.90 -36.95
C ASP A 262 -24.79 23.50 -37.82
N VAL A 263 -24.54 22.97 -39.01
CA VAL A 263 -23.55 23.54 -39.93
C VAL A 263 -24.24 24.59 -40.77
N ASP A 264 -23.74 25.82 -40.79
CA ASP A 264 -24.32 26.84 -41.68
C ASP A 264 -23.74 26.67 -43.08
N GLU A 265 -24.41 25.90 -43.94
CA GLU A 265 -23.85 25.62 -45.26
C GLU A 265 -23.78 26.88 -46.15
N CYS A 266 -24.68 27.85 -45.92
CA CYS A 266 -24.67 29.11 -46.66
C CYS A 266 -23.42 29.95 -46.38
N LEU A 267 -22.92 29.93 -45.13
CA LEU A 267 -21.69 30.64 -44.74
C LEU A 267 -20.44 29.78 -44.90
N GLU A 268 -20.50 28.51 -44.52
CA GLU A 268 -19.33 27.64 -44.41
C GLU A 268 -18.97 26.96 -45.74
N GLN A 269 -19.95 26.70 -46.62
CA GLN A 269 -19.74 25.95 -47.87
C GLN A 269 -19.84 26.82 -49.13
N ASN A 270 -19.99 28.14 -49.01
CA ASN A 270 -20.11 29.08 -50.14
C ASN A 270 -21.14 28.62 -51.20
N ILE A 271 -22.33 28.23 -50.77
CA ILE A 271 -23.37 27.73 -51.66
C ILE A 271 -23.84 28.82 -52.64
N HIS A 272 -23.66 28.58 -53.95
CA HIS A 272 -24.16 29.45 -55.01
C HIS A 272 -25.51 28.95 -55.56
N CYS A 273 -26.61 29.55 -55.08
CA CYS A 273 -27.97 29.15 -55.44
C CYS A 273 -28.43 29.52 -56.88
N GLY A 274 -27.60 30.22 -57.66
CA GLY A 274 -27.94 30.72 -59.00
C GLY A 274 -28.51 32.15 -59.02
N ALA A 275 -28.79 32.69 -60.20
CA ALA A 275 -29.31 34.06 -60.37
C ALA A 275 -30.71 34.21 -59.76
N ASN A 276 -30.96 35.33 -59.07
CA ASN A 276 -32.22 35.62 -58.36
C ASN A 276 -32.61 34.59 -57.29
N ARG A 277 -31.64 33.87 -56.73
CA ARG A 277 -31.86 32.92 -55.62
C ARG A 277 -30.90 33.24 -54.50
N MET A 278 -31.37 33.11 -53.26
CA MET A 278 -30.56 33.32 -52.07
C MET A 278 -30.50 32.04 -51.25
N CYS A 279 -29.33 31.76 -50.69
CA CYS A 279 -29.15 30.63 -49.78
C CYS A 279 -29.81 30.95 -48.45
N PHE A 280 -30.58 30.01 -47.94
CA PHE A 280 -31.22 30.06 -46.64
C PHE A 280 -30.80 28.85 -45.82
N ASN A 281 -30.07 29.10 -44.73
CA ASN A 281 -29.64 28.05 -43.82
C ASN A 281 -30.83 27.58 -42.97
N MET A 282 -31.01 26.26 -42.86
CA MET A 282 -32.00 25.62 -42.01
C MET A 282 -31.31 24.58 -41.11
N ARG A 283 -31.99 24.14 -40.06
CA ARG A 283 -31.44 23.12 -39.19
C ARG A 283 -31.25 21.78 -39.93
N GLY A 284 -30.01 21.35 -40.04
CA GLY A 284 -29.52 20.13 -40.67
C GLY A 284 -29.42 20.19 -42.20
N SER A 285 -29.70 21.34 -42.83
CA SER A 285 -29.69 21.50 -44.28
C SER A 285 -29.85 22.97 -44.69
N TYR A 286 -29.53 23.30 -45.93
CA TYR A 286 -29.87 24.59 -46.54
C TYR A 286 -30.99 24.46 -47.59
N GLN A 287 -31.62 25.59 -47.93
CA GLN A 287 -32.54 25.71 -49.06
C GLN A 287 -32.23 26.95 -49.89
N CYS A 288 -32.31 26.83 -51.21
CA CYS A 288 -32.20 27.98 -52.12
C CYS A 288 -33.59 28.54 -52.42
N ILE A 289 -33.86 29.77 -51.95
CA ILE A 289 -35.15 30.44 -52.11
C ILE A 289 -35.09 31.43 -53.26
N ASP A 290 -36.10 31.38 -54.13
CA ASP A 290 -36.25 32.32 -55.24
C ASP A 290 -36.60 33.71 -54.70
N THR A 291 -35.75 34.67 -55.02
CA THR A 291 -35.88 36.09 -54.66
C THR A 291 -35.77 36.95 -55.92
N PRO A 292 -36.68 36.82 -56.90
CA PRO A 292 -36.62 37.65 -58.11
C PRO A 292 -36.82 39.13 -57.77
N CYS A 293 -35.96 40.00 -58.30
CA CYS A 293 -36.20 41.43 -58.26
C CYS A 293 -37.47 41.76 -59.07
N PRO A 294 -38.37 42.63 -58.57
CA PRO A 294 -39.53 43.07 -59.34
C PRO A 294 -39.14 43.77 -60.65
N PRO A 295 -40.10 43.93 -61.60
CA PRO A 295 -39.88 44.76 -62.78
C PRO A 295 -39.36 46.15 -62.39
N ASN A 296 -38.40 46.68 -63.16
CA ASN A 296 -37.68 47.94 -62.89
C ASN A 296 -36.74 47.92 -61.68
N TYR A 297 -36.32 46.75 -61.19
CA TYR A 297 -35.23 46.64 -60.22
C TYR A 297 -34.15 45.68 -60.73
N LEU A 298 -32.88 46.08 -60.54
CA LEU A 298 -31.72 45.24 -60.84
C LEU A 298 -31.03 44.83 -59.54
N ARG A 299 -30.60 43.56 -59.48
CA ARG A 299 -29.84 43.06 -58.34
C ARG A 299 -28.42 43.62 -58.38
N ASP A 300 -28.05 44.33 -57.34
CA ASP A 300 -26.68 44.77 -57.14
C ASP A 300 -25.78 43.56 -56.80
N PRO A 301 -24.69 43.32 -57.54
CA PRO A 301 -23.85 42.13 -57.37
C PRO A 301 -23.01 42.14 -56.09
N ILE A 302 -22.86 43.29 -55.43
CA ILE A 302 -22.02 43.45 -54.22
C ILE A 302 -22.87 43.33 -52.95
N THR A 303 -23.95 44.10 -52.87
CA THR A 303 -24.84 44.17 -51.71
C THR A 303 -25.96 43.13 -51.76
N GLY A 304 -26.27 42.60 -52.96
CA GLY A 304 -27.39 41.69 -53.17
C GLY A 304 -28.76 42.37 -53.13
N PHE A 305 -28.85 43.69 -52.95
CA PHE A 305 -30.11 44.43 -52.95
C PHE A 305 -30.68 44.57 -54.36
N CYS A 306 -32.00 44.56 -54.47
CA CYS A 306 -32.64 44.97 -55.71
C CYS A 306 -32.76 46.49 -55.69
N LEU A 307 -31.93 47.15 -56.49
CA LEU A 307 -31.91 48.60 -56.64
C LEU A 307 -32.81 49.02 -57.79
N LYS A 308 -33.52 50.13 -57.59
CA LYS A 308 -34.43 50.69 -58.58
C LYS A 308 -33.68 51.11 -59.85
N ASN A 309 -34.16 50.66 -61.00
CA ASN A 309 -33.67 50.99 -62.34
C ASN A 309 -34.85 51.40 -63.21
N CYS A 310 -35.21 52.69 -63.18
CA CYS A 310 -36.35 53.23 -63.92
C CYS A 310 -35.92 53.93 -65.22
N PRO A 311 -36.68 53.77 -66.32
CA PRO A 311 -36.57 54.64 -67.49
C PRO A 311 -36.98 56.08 -67.17
N SER A 312 -36.38 57.05 -67.87
CA SER A 312 -36.70 58.49 -67.75
C SER A 312 -38.08 58.81 -68.34
N ASN A 313 -39.16 58.53 -67.59
CA ASN A 313 -40.55 59.04 -67.74
C ASN A 313 -41.60 58.15 -67.03
N ASP A 314 -41.18 57.08 -66.34
CA ASP A 314 -42.11 56.22 -65.61
C ASP A 314 -42.41 56.78 -64.21
N LEU A 315 -43.52 57.51 -64.08
CA LEU A 315 -43.96 58.15 -62.83
C LEU A 315 -44.35 57.12 -61.76
N GLU A 316 -44.85 55.94 -62.15
CA GLU A 316 -45.19 54.84 -61.24
C GLU A 316 -43.92 54.21 -60.67
N CYS A 317 -42.89 54.06 -61.52
CA CYS A 317 -41.57 53.66 -61.07
C CYS A 317 -40.93 54.72 -60.17
N ALA A 318 -41.05 56.01 -60.48
CA ALA A 318 -40.52 57.12 -59.67
C ALA A 318 -41.07 57.13 -58.23
N LEU A 319 -42.31 56.72 -58.01
CA LEU A 319 -42.95 56.60 -56.68
C LEU A 319 -42.62 55.29 -55.94
N SER A 320 -41.98 54.33 -56.61
CA SER A 320 -41.61 53.04 -56.02
C SER A 320 -40.40 53.13 -55.08
N PRO A 321 -40.25 52.20 -54.10
CA PRO A 321 -39.12 52.16 -53.16
C PRO A 321 -37.75 52.26 -53.85
N TYR A 322 -36.78 52.88 -53.19
CA TYR A 322 -35.43 53.02 -53.75
C TYR A 322 -34.67 51.69 -53.75
N ALA A 323 -34.82 50.91 -52.67
CA ALA A 323 -34.19 49.61 -52.51
C ALA A 323 -35.19 48.59 -51.93
N LEU A 324 -35.02 47.34 -52.37
CA LEU A 324 -35.69 46.17 -51.83
C LEU A 324 -34.65 45.23 -51.22
N GLU A 325 -34.83 44.92 -49.95
CA GLU A 325 -33.94 44.04 -49.19
C GLU A 325 -34.69 42.78 -48.72
N TYR A 326 -34.07 41.62 -48.95
CA TYR A 326 -34.58 40.33 -48.46
C TYR A 326 -33.91 39.99 -47.13
N LYS A 327 -34.70 39.86 -46.07
CA LYS A 327 -34.22 39.39 -44.76
C LYS A 327 -34.73 37.97 -44.51
N LEU A 328 -33.82 37.08 -44.16
CA LEU A 328 -34.11 35.66 -43.90
C LEU A 328 -33.87 35.37 -42.43
N VAL A 329 -34.82 34.72 -41.77
CA VAL A 329 -34.75 34.39 -40.34
C VAL A 329 -35.17 32.93 -40.13
N ALA A 330 -34.31 32.15 -39.49
CA ALA A 330 -34.58 30.79 -39.08
C ALA A 330 -34.89 30.75 -37.57
N LEU A 331 -36.05 30.19 -37.20
CA LEU A 331 -36.54 30.14 -35.82
C LEU A 331 -36.95 28.72 -35.43
N PRO A 332 -36.82 28.30 -34.15
CA PRO A 332 -37.50 27.09 -33.67
C PRO A 332 -39.01 27.27 -33.62
N PHE A 333 -39.76 26.17 -33.72
CA PHE A 333 -41.13 26.13 -33.22
C PHE A 333 -41.16 26.22 -31.68
N GLY A 334 -42.32 26.58 -31.15
CA GLY A 334 -42.52 26.76 -29.71
C GLY A 334 -42.23 28.18 -29.19
N ILE A 335 -41.94 29.14 -30.08
CA ILE A 335 -41.82 30.54 -29.70
C ILE A 335 -43.19 31.06 -29.24
N ALA A 336 -43.24 31.62 -28.04
CA ALA A 336 -44.43 32.22 -27.46
C ALA A 336 -44.87 33.49 -28.23
N ALA A 337 -46.10 33.94 -27.98
CA ALA A 337 -46.53 35.24 -28.48
C ALA A 337 -45.73 36.38 -27.80
N ASN A 338 -45.67 37.53 -28.49
CA ASN A 338 -45.00 38.75 -28.07
C ASN A 338 -43.49 38.61 -27.85
N GLN A 339 -42.83 37.75 -28.63
CA GLN A 339 -41.37 37.60 -28.63
C GLN A 339 -40.75 38.41 -29.77
N ASP A 340 -39.68 39.13 -29.46
CA ASP A 340 -38.92 39.90 -30.43
C ASP A 340 -38.07 38.97 -31.29
N LEU A 341 -38.16 39.09 -32.61
CA LEU A 341 -37.46 38.23 -33.54
C LEU A 341 -36.26 38.92 -34.17
N ILE A 342 -36.51 40.02 -34.89
CA ILE A 342 -35.48 40.78 -35.60
C ILE A 342 -35.71 42.27 -35.44
N ARG A 343 -34.62 43.03 -35.59
CA ARG A 343 -34.63 44.49 -35.59
C ARG A 343 -34.19 44.96 -36.96
N LEU A 344 -35.06 45.70 -37.64
CA LEU A 344 -34.82 46.32 -38.94
C LEU A 344 -34.30 47.75 -38.73
N VAL A 345 -33.30 48.12 -39.51
CA VAL A 345 -32.68 49.45 -39.49
C VAL A 345 -32.54 49.92 -40.94
N ALA A 346 -32.91 51.16 -41.22
CA ALA A 346 -32.68 51.78 -42.53
C ALA A 346 -31.37 52.57 -42.50
N TYR A 347 -30.50 52.29 -43.46
CA TYR A 347 -29.24 52.98 -43.67
C TYR A 347 -29.31 53.85 -44.92
N THR A 348 -28.55 54.95 -44.94
CA THR A 348 -28.30 55.76 -46.14
C THR A 348 -27.34 55.03 -47.09
N GLN A 349 -27.16 55.58 -48.29
CA GLN A 349 -26.17 55.07 -49.26
C GLN A 349 -24.73 55.09 -48.71
N ASP A 350 -24.44 56.01 -47.79
CA ASP A 350 -23.15 56.12 -47.10
C ASP A 350 -23.04 55.23 -45.84
N GLY A 351 -24.02 54.35 -45.60
CA GLY A 351 -24.01 53.41 -44.48
C GLY A 351 -24.35 54.02 -43.11
N VAL A 352 -24.88 55.25 -43.07
CA VAL A 352 -25.26 55.92 -41.83
C VAL A 352 -26.73 55.62 -41.51
N MET A 353 -27.04 55.33 -40.24
CA MET A 353 -28.43 55.11 -39.81
C MET A 353 -29.24 56.40 -39.97
N HIS A 354 -30.39 56.32 -40.64
CA HIS A 354 -31.21 57.51 -40.86
C HIS A 354 -31.90 57.94 -39.55
N PRO A 355 -31.77 59.22 -39.10
CA PRO A 355 -32.16 59.64 -37.75
C PRO A 355 -33.68 59.77 -37.52
N ARG A 356 -34.51 59.52 -38.54
CA ARG A 356 -35.97 59.70 -38.54
C ARG A 356 -36.64 58.73 -39.50
N THR A 357 -36.70 57.46 -39.14
CA THR A 357 -37.34 56.41 -39.95
C THR A 357 -38.51 55.79 -39.20
N ILE A 358 -39.64 55.65 -39.89
CA ILE A 358 -40.84 54.97 -39.38
C ILE A 358 -41.02 53.66 -40.15
N PHE A 359 -41.39 52.60 -39.44
CA PHE A 359 -41.62 51.27 -40.02
C PHE A 359 -43.11 50.91 -40.03
N GLN A 360 -43.60 50.40 -41.16
CA GLN A 360 -45.01 50.08 -41.39
C GLN A 360 -45.15 48.75 -42.14
N VAL A 361 -46.16 47.94 -41.83
CA VAL A 361 -46.49 46.76 -42.64
C VAL A 361 -47.24 47.22 -43.89
N VAL A 362 -46.86 46.73 -45.07
CA VAL A 362 -47.45 47.18 -46.36
C VAL A 362 -48.71 46.42 -46.71
N ASP A 363 -48.74 45.12 -46.42
CA ASP A 363 -49.84 44.21 -46.71
C ASP A 363 -50.16 43.45 -45.41
N GLU A 364 -51.14 43.92 -44.64
CA GLU A 364 -51.58 43.24 -43.41
C GLU A 364 -52.37 41.97 -43.77
N ASP A 365 -51.67 40.85 -43.94
CA ASP A 365 -52.29 39.54 -44.06
C ASP A 365 -52.58 38.97 -42.66
N PRO A 366 -53.85 38.80 -42.25
CA PRO A 366 -54.21 38.24 -40.93
C PRO A 366 -53.75 36.78 -40.75
N GLY A 367 -53.37 36.09 -41.82
CA GLY A 367 -52.73 34.78 -41.79
C GLY A 367 -51.29 34.81 -41.25
N VAL A 368 -50.61 35.95 -41.31
CA VAL A 368 -49.20 36.09 -40.91
C VAL A 368 -49.11 36.47 -39.43
N PRO A 369 -48.51 35.63 -38.55
CA PRO A 369 -48.50 35.83 -37.09
C PRO A 369 -47.40 36.81 -36.63
N PHE A 370 -47.14 37.87 -37.41
CA PHE A 370 -46.08 38.85 -37.12
C PHE A 370 -46.61 40.27 -37.24
N ALA A 371 -46.10 41.13 -36.36
CA ALA A 371 -46.34 42.57 -36.42
C ALA A 371 -45.00 43.29 -36.23
N ILE A 372 -45.00 44.59 -36.53
CA ILE A 372 -43.84 45.46 -36.33
C ILE A 372 -44.22 46.60 -35.41
N ARG A 373 -43.29 46.98 -34.54
CA ARG A 373 -43.37 48.19 -33.74
C ARG A 373 -42.12 49.03 -33.92
N ASP A 374 -42.27 50.34 -33.81
CA ASP A 374 -41.15 51.26 -33.83
C ASP A 374 -40.56 51.39 -32.42
N GLU A 375 -39.26 51.13 -32.28
CA GLU A 375 -38.54 51.24 -31.01
C GLU A 375 -37.19 51.92 -31.24
N LYS A 376 -37.08 53.20 -30.86
CA LYS A 376 -35.84 54.00 -30.94
C LYS A 376 -35.20 53.97 -32.34
N LEU A 377 -35.98 54.29 -33.38
CA LEU A 377 -35.56 54.32 -34.80
C LEU A 377 -35.28 52.94 -35.41
N LYS A 378 -35.73 51.86 -34.75
CA LYS A 378 -35.62 50.48 -35.25
C LYS A 378 -37.01 49.87 -35.36
N GLY A 379 -37.26 49.15 -36.45
CA GLY A 379 -38.47 48.35 -36.62
C GLY A 379 -38.29 46.99 -35.96
N VAL A 380 -38.92 46.75 -34.83
CA VAL A 380 -38.84 45.45 -34.12
C VAL A 380 -39.98 44.56 -34.61
N VAL A 381 -39.63 43.48 -35.31
CA VAL A 381 -40.59 42.45 -35.72
C VAL A 381 -40.79 41.49 -34.57
N PHE A 382 -42.04 41.26 -34.17
CA PHE A 382 -42.40 40.39 -33.05
C PHE A 382 -43.55 39.45 -33.40
N THR A 383 -43.65 38.34 -32.67
CA THR A 383 -44.73 37.35 -32.84
C THR A 383 -46.04 37.85 -32.25
N THR A 384 -47.14 37.80 -32.99
CA THR A 384 -48.48 38.11 -32.46
C THR A 384 -49.19 36.86 -31.92
N ARG A 385 -48.81 35.68 -32.43
CA ARG A 385 -49.34 34.36 -32.03
C ARG A 385 -48.18 33.38 -31.81
N PRO A 386 -48.36 32.36 -30.96
CA PRO A 386 -47.34 31.34 -30.76
C PRO A 386 -47.10 30.53 -32.04
N LEU A 387 -45.83 30.29 -32.36
CA LEU A 387 -45.42 29.53 -33.55
C LEU A 387 -45.39 28.04 -33.22
N ARG A 388 -46.49 27.33 -33.47
CA ARG A 388 -46.66 25.93 -33.04
C ARG A 388 -46.21 24.91 -34.08
N GLU A 389 -46.23 25.28 -35.35
CA GLU A 389 -45.95 24.38 -36.46
C GLU A 389 -44.81 24.93 -37.33
N PRO A 390 -44.04 24.06 -37.98
CA PRO A 390 -43.04 24.46 -38.95
C PRO A 390 -43.72 25.05 -40.19
N GLN A 391 -43.49 26.33 -40.44
CA GLN A 391 -44.04 27.03 -41.59
C GLN A 391 -43.14 28.19 -42.00
N THR A 392 -43.11 28.49 -43.29
CA THR A 392 -42.43 29.68 -43.82
C THR A 392 -43.44 30.77 -44.09
N TYR A 393 -43.16 31.96 -43.58
CA TYR A 393 -43.98 33.15 -43.73
C TYR A 393 -43.22 34.23 -44.49
N ARG A 394 -43.98 35.12 -45.13
CA ARG A 394 -43.47 36.29 -45.84
C ARG A 394 -44.22 37.52 -45.37
N MET A 395 -43.50 38.55 -44.94
CA MET A 395 -44.06 39.86 -44.62
C MET A 395 -43.32 40.97 -45.37
N LYS A 396 -44.05 42.04 -45.74
CA LYS A 396 -43.46 43.23 -46.35
C LYS A 396 -43.53 44.38 -45.37
N VAL A 397 -42.37 44.99 -45.10
CA VAL A 397 -42.22 46.14 -44.22
C VAL A 397 -41.69 47.31 -45.02
N ARG A 398 -42.35 48.46 -44.94
CA ARG A 398 -41.87 49.71 -45.52
C ARG A 398 -41.25 50.57 -44.44
N ALA A 399 -40.04 51.05 -44.70
CA ALA A 399 -39.37 52.07 -43.95
C ALA A 399 -39.46 53.40 -44.70
N LEU A 400 -40.01 54.41 -44.04
CA LEU A 400 -40.11 55.78 -44.54
C LEU A 400 -39.15 56.64 -43.73
N SER A 401 -38.15 57.20 -44.41
CA SER A 401 -37.15 58.06 -43.81
C SER A 401 -37.43 59.52 -44.16
N TYR A 402 -37.50 60.39 -43.16
CA TYR A 402 -37.94 61.78 -43.29
C TYR A 402 -36.79 62.76 -43.11
N SER A 403 -36.69 63.72 -44.03
CA SER A 403 -35.76 64.86 -43.98
C SER A 403 -36.01 65.76 -42.77
N ALA A 404 -35.10 66.73 -42.54
CA ALA A 404 -35.24 67.74 -41.49
C ALA A 404 -36.58 68.50 -41.56
N ASP A 405 -37.08 68.72 -42.77
CA ASP A 405 -38.28 69.49 -43.11
C ASP A 405 -39.57 68.64 -43.14
N GLY A 406 -39.48 67.35 -42.83
CA GLY A 406 -40.64 66.45 -42.75
C GLY A 406 -41.07 65.79 -44.07
N ASN A 407 -40.36 66.04 -45.18
CA ASN A 407 -40.59 65.34 -46.44
C ASN A 407 -39.94 63.95 -46.42
N ILE A 408 -40.55 62.96 -47.09
CA ILE A 408 -39.98 61.62 -47.27
C ILE A 408 -38.74 61.74 -48.18
N GLU A 409 -37.58 61.43 -47.63
CA GLU A 409 -36.29 61.51 -48.32
C GLU A 409 -35.90 60.16 -48.93
N TYR A 410 -36.13 59.08 -48.19
CA TYR A 410 -35.87 57.72 -48.66
C TYR A 410 -36.99 56.75 -48.29
N GLN A 411 -37.30 55.84 -49.20
CA GLN A 411 -38.27 54.77 -48.99
C GLN A 411 -37.63 53.42 -49.32
N THR A 412 -37.56 52.54 -48.31
CA THR A 412 -37.01 51.18 -48.45
C THR A 412 -38.10 50.18 -48.11
N THR A 413 -38.22 49.09 -48.87
CA THR A 413 -39.15 48.00 -48.51
C THR A 413 -38.36 46.72 -48.23
N PHE A 414 -38.49 46.22 -47.01
CA PHE A 414 -37.95 44.94 -46.58
C PHE A 414 -38.95 43.83 -46.88
N ILE A 415 -38.51 42.78 -47.55
CA ILE A 415 -39.26 41.53 -47.71
C ILE A 415 -38.64 40.54 -46.72
N VAL A 416 -39.33 40.31 -45.62
CA VAL A 416 -38.85 39.42 -44.55
C VAL A 416 -39.46 38.04 -44.74
N TYR A 417 -38.59 37.05 -44.93
CA TYR A 417 -38.91 35.64 -44.93
C TYR A 417 -38.55 35.05 -43.57
N ILE A 418 -39.53 34.45 -42.90
CA ILE A 418 -39.37 33.85 -41.57
C ILE A 418 -39.72 32.38 -41.71
N ALA A 419 -38.73 31.49 -41.56
CA ALA A 419 -38.96 30.06 -41.54
C ALA A 419 -38.90 29.52 -40.12
N VAL A 420 -39.98 28.86 -39.71
CA VAL A 420 -40.08 28.16 -38.44
C VAL A 420 -39.74 26.70 -38.69
N SER A 421 -38.69 26.20 -38.03
CA SER A 421 -38.24 24.81 -38.12
C SER A 421 -38.97 23.92 -37.12
N ALA A 422 -39.13 22.65 -37.47
CA ALA A 422 -39.79 21.61 -36.67
C ALA A 422 -38.94 21.08 -35.50
N TYR A 423 -37.73 21.61 -35.29
CA TYR A 423 -36.80 21.16 -34.26
C TYR A 423 -36.56 22.25 -33.21
N PRO A 424 -36.75 21.97 -31.90
CA PRO A 424 -36.64 22.97 -30.84
C PRO A 424 -35.17 23.29 -30.57
N TYR A 425 -34.87 24.55 -30.19
CA TYR A 425 -33.48 25.02 -30.03
C TYR A 425 -32.65 24.23 -29.04
#